data_AF-A0A257J4D8-F1
#
_entry.id   AF-A0A257J4D8-F1
#
_cell.length_a   1.000
_cell.length_b   1.000
_cell.length_c   1.000
_cell.angle_alpha   90.00
_cell.angle_beta   90.00
_cell.angle_gamma   90.00
#
_symmetry.space_group_name_H-M   'P 1'
#
loop_
_entity.id
_entity.type
_entity.pdbx_description
1 polymer ?
#
loop_
_entity_poly.entity_id
_entity_poly.type
_entity_poly.pdbx_seq_one_letter_code
_entity_poly.pdbx_strand_id
1 'polypeptide(L)'
;MSMNPKPSSPLATRASSHKALLHLLLGLAIAASLAPASQAFGQAFGQPPLPGARQTGPQIYNGACASCHGSTLEAQTAPSLFSTRLLGLTDQALQERIRNAHPTRTGPDIRSLYSEGQIFQIATYLRLQKANLSGRPPFAADPDGQVIKTTKQDFRISVVARGLDTPWAMSFLPDGGLLVTERSGRLRTISREGVLSPEPVKGMPKPWVRQDAGFMDVAVHPDNAKNGWIYLSYAEVLAGAEIPPPPPPGSPTNRAPSPPSMTVLVRGRIRDNTWVDSQVIYRAPAAIYSASNVHYGSRFMFDGRGHVFFSLGERGDMRNAQNLSSPLGKIHRINEDGSIPRDNPFTKTPGALASIWSYGHRNPQGMALDPVSGLMWEAEHGPTGGDEINIIRKGHNYGWGVTSMGIQPGIEKTSEPGMDPPVAYFTPTLAPSGINFDLNRASPWRNNLLVAALLGQELLRLEVRDGKIIGREVLFNQFGRVRTVVNGPDGRLFVLIQNPTGAGTGLSLSAPTPGMLIRLDPVRAVKGQ
;
A
#
# COMPACT_ATOMS: atom_id res chain seq x y z
N MET A 1 46.16 64.62 6.66
CA MET A 1 47.31 64.00 7.36
C MET A 1 46.83 63.39 8.66
N SER A 2 47.36 62.20 8.99
CA SER A 2 47.54 61.59 10.33
C SER A 2 46.57 61.81 11.52
N MET A 3 46.21 60.65 12.10
CA MET A 3 46.23 60.32 13.54
C MET A 3 45.09 60.74 14.50
N ASN A 4 44.41 59.67 14.96
CA ASN A 4 43.83 59.43 16.28
C ASN A 4 44.74 59.90 17.45
N PRO A 5 44.22 60.19 18.68
CA PRO A 5 43.89 59.09 19.60
C PRO A 5 42.75 59.30 20.65
N LYS A 6 42.34 58.15 21.22
CA LYS A 6 41.59 57.90 22.48
C LYS A 6 42.55 58.01 23.72
N PRO A 7 42.16 57.66 24.98
CA PRO A 7 40.85 57.65 25.69
C PRO A 7 40.90 58.30 27.12
N SER A 8 39.76 58.37 27.84
CA SER A 8 39.74 58.28 29.32
C SER A 8 38.38 57.87 29.93
N SER A 9 38.45 57.09 31.00
CA SER A 9 37.39 56.75 31.99
C SER A 9 37.67 57.56 33.29
N PRO A 10 37.09 57.33 34.51
CA PRO A 10 36.13 56.31 35.00
C PRO A 10 35.10 56.77 36.10
N LEU A 11 34.35 55.82 36.69
CA LEU A 11 33.68 55.81 38.04
C LEU A 11 32.55 56.85 38.35
N ALA A 12 31.70 56.71 39.40
CA ALA A 12 30.84 55.61 39.90
C ALA A 12 30.12 56.00 41.22
N THR A 13 28.81 55.72 41.36
CA THR A 13 28.04 55.67 42.63
C THR A 13 26.79 54.78 42.43
N ARG A 14 26.61 53.64 43.14
CA ARG A 14 25.97 53.45 44.46
C ARG A 14 24.50 53.89 44.53
N ALA A 15 23.52 53.11 45.01
CA ALA A 15 23.45 51.73 45.54
C ALA A 15 21.99 51.17 45.39
N SER A 16 21.41 50.16 46.05
CA SER A 16 21.78 49.23 47.17
C SER A 16 20.80 48.03 47.25
N SER A 17 21.25 46.90 47.84
CA SER A 17 20.50 45.85 48.59
C SER A 17 19.22 45.21 47.99
N HIS A 18 19.23 43.93 47.60
CA HIS A 18 19.31 42.67 48.40
C HIS A 18 18.02 42.21 49.09
N LYS A 19 17.55 41.01 48.71
CA LYS A 19 17.54 39.81 49.59
C LYS A 19 17.43 38.53 48.76
N ALA A 20 18.15 37.50 49.16
CA ALA A 20 18.08 36.16 48.60
C ALA A 20 17.55 35.19 49.66
N LEU A 21 16.96 34.07 49.24
CA LEU A 21 16.95 32.87 50.06
C LEU A 21 17.17 31.63 49.16
N LEU A 22 18.15 30.83 49.55
CA LEU A 22 18.55 29.57 48.93
C LEU A 22 17.98 28.45 49.79
N HIS A 23 17.39 27.39 49.22
CA HIS A 23 17.37 26.06 49.85
C HIS A 23 17.43 24.92 48.82
N LEU A 24 18.12 23.86 49.22
CA LEU A 24 18.34 22.57 48.55
C LEU A 24 17.07 21.94 47.97
N LEU A 25 17.23 21.08 46.95
CA LEU A 25 16.85 19.65 47.09
C LEU A 25 17.40 18.76 45.94
N LEU A 26 17.91 17.59 46.37
CA LEU A 26 18.03 16.29 45.70
C LEU A 26 18.25 16.19 44.17
N GLY A 27 19.35 15.54 43.80
CA GLY A 27 19.48 14.93 42.48
C GLY A 27 18.64 13.65 42.35
N LEU A 28 18.06 13.45 41.17
CA LEU A 28 17.60 12.14 40.70
C LEU A 28 18.23 11.86 39.33
N ALA A 29 19.12 10.87 39.28
CA ALA A 29 19.55 10.28 38.03
C ALA A 29 18.40 9.45 37.48
N ILE A 30 17.68 9.97 36.47
CA ILE A 30 16.71 9.18 35.72
C ILE A 30 17.49 8.24 34.81
N ALA A 31 17.69 7.01 35.27
CA ALA A 31 18.13 5.91 34.41
C ALA A 31 17.05 5.70 33.33
N ALA A 32 17.34 6.12 32.10
CA ALA A 32 16.49 5.88 30.95
C ALA A 32 16.50 4.38 30.61
N SER A 33 15.59 3.62 31.20
CA SER A 33 15.35 2.23 30.83
C SER A 33 14.77 2.20 29.42
N LEU A 34 15.61 1.86 28.44
CA LEU A 34 15.21 1.49 27.09
C LEU A 34 14.44 0.16 27.15
N ALA A 35 13.18 0.22 27.52
CA ALA A 35 12.25 -0.89 27.31
C ALA A 35 12.12 -1.12 25.79
N PRO A 36 12.36 -2.34 25.27
CA PRO A 36 12.23 -2.60 23.85
C PRO A 36 10.78 -2.38 23.41
N ALA A 37 10.59 -1.75 22.25
CA ALA A 37 9.27 -1.42 21.70
C ALA A 37 8.53 -2.67 21.18
N SER A 38 8.04 -3.50 22.10
CA SER A 38 7.34 -4.77 21.84
C SER A 38 5.80 -4.65 21.86
N GLN A 39 5.25 -3.43 21.90
CA GLN A 39 3.82 -3.15 21.86
C GLN A 39 3.45 -2.12 20.79
N ALA A 40 3.48 -2.51 19.50
CA ALA A 40 3.21 -1.58 18.39
C ALA A 40 2.34 -2.12 17.23
N PHE A 41 1.72 -3.30 17.35
CA PHE A 41 0.86 -3.87 16.29
C PHE A 41 -0.45 -4.52 16.76
N GLY A 42 -0.86 -4.32 18.02
CA GLY A 42 -2.06 -4.96 18.59
C GLY A 42 -3.37 -4.16 18.52
N GLN A 43 -3.35 -2.85 18.23
CA GLN A 43 -4.54 -1.98 18.35
C GLN A 43 -4.60 -0.89 17.26
N ALA A 44 -4.98 -1.25 16.04
CA ALA A 44 -5.08 -0.30 14.93
C ALA A 44 -6.22 -0.51 13.90
N PHE A 45 -7.27 -1.28 14.22
CA PHE A 45 -8.52 -1.25 13.43
C PHE A 45 -9.75 -1.22 14.33
N GLY A 46 -10.60 -0.21 14.14
CA GLY A 46 -11.70 0.15 15.04
C GLY A 46 -13.04 -0.47 14.65
N GLN A 47 -13.22 -1.75 14.94
CA GLN A 47 -14.53 -2.35 15.21
C GLN A 47 -14.40 -3.19 16.47
N PRO A 48 -15.33 -3.12 17.43
CA PRO A 48 -15.38 -4.12 18.49
C PRO A 48 -15.60 -5.51 17.85
N PRO A 49 -15.00 -6.58 18.40
CA PRO A 49 -15.32 -7.93 17.95
C PRO A 49 -16.84 -8.17 18.05
N LEU A 50 -17.42 -8.81 17.02
CA LEU A 50 -18.81 -9.23 17.05
C LEU A 50 -19.06 -10.10 18.31
N PRO A 51 -20.23 -10.01 18.97
CA PRO A 51 -20.54 -10.86 20.10
C PRO A 51 -20.34 -12.35 19.76
N GLY A 52 -19.50 -13.05 20.51
CA GLY A 52 -19.13 -14.44 20.24
C GLY A 52 -17.91 -14.65 19.35
N ALA A 53 -17.19 -13.59 18.92
CA ALA A 53 -15.95 -13.75 18.18
C ALA A 53 -14.88 -14.49 19.00
N ARG A 54 -14.38 -15.58 18.43
CA ARG A 54 -13.29 -16.40 18.99
C ARG A 54 -11.96 -15.63 19.03
N GLN A 55 -11.04 -16.10 19.87
CA GLN A 55 -9.71 -15.53 19.98
C GLN A 55 -8.94 -15.64 18.66
N THR A 56 -8.31 -14.55 18.25
CA THR A 56 -7.41 -14.49 17.10
C THR A 56 -6.06 -15.16 17.39
N GLY A 57 -5.33 -15.57 16.35
CA GLY A 57 -4.00 -16.18 16.48
C GLY A 57 -3.00 -15.44 17.39
N PRO A 58 -2.89 -14.10 17.35
CA PRO A 58 -2.04 -13.33 18.27
C PRO A 58 -2.51 -13.40 19.73
N GLN A 59 -3.82 -13.40 19.97
CA GLN A 59 -4.39 -13.54 21.32
C GLN A 59 -4.11 -14.94 21.89
N ILE A 60 -4.24 -15.98 21.05
CA ILE A 60 -3.92 -17.36 21.42
C ILE A 60 -2.43 -17.50 21.74
N TYR A 61 -1.54 -17.02 20.86
CA TYR A 61 -0.09 -17.11 21.10
C TYR A 61 0.30 -16.44 22.43
N ASN A 62 -0.17 -15.21 22.66
CA ASN A 62 0.17 -14.46 23.86
C ASN A 62 -0.43 -15.07 25.14
N GLY A 63 -1.60 -15.72 25.05
CA GLY A 63 -2.24 -16.39 26.18
C GLY A 63 -1.73 -17.80 26.49
N ALA A 64 -1.28 -18.55 25.48
CA ALA A 64 -1.02 -20.00 25.59
C ALA A 64 0.39 -20.46 25.16
N CYS A 65 1.17 -19.65 24.44
CA CYS A 65 2.48 -20.06 23.89
C CYS A 65 3.66 -19.19 24.38
N ALA A 66 3.44 -17.89 24.55
CA ALA A 66 4.48 -16.91 24.83
C ALA A 66 5.22 -17.14 26.17
N SER A 67 4.57 -17.75 27.16
CA SER A 67 5.18 -18.05 28.48
C SER A 67 6.29 -19.11 28.42
N CYS A 68 6.29 -19.98 27.42
CA CYS A 68 7.34 -20.97 27.20
C CYS A 68 8.30 -20.56 26.08
N HIS A 69 7.78 -19.98 24.99
CA HIS A 69 8.53 -19.72 23.76
C HIS A 69 9.01 -18.26 23.59
N GLY A 70 8.56 -17.36 24.46
CA GLY A 70 8.92 -15.94 24.42
C GLY A 70 8.30 -15.13 23.30
N SER A 71 8.77 -13.89 23.19
CA SER A 71 8.39 -12.89 22.18
C SER A 71 9.56 -12.42 21.30
N THR A 72 10.75 -13.02 21.47
CA THR A 72 12.01 -12.65 20.79
C THR A 72 12.60 -13.85 20.04
N LEU A 73 13.68 -13.62 19.28
CA LEU A 73 14.42 -14.71 18.60
C LEU A 73 15.18 -15.64 19.58
N GLU A 74 15.35 -15.20 20.83
CA GLU A 74 16.09 -15.90 21.86
C GLU A 74 15.25 -17.05 22.45
N ALA A 75 15.90 -18.12 22.89
CA ALA A 75 15.21 -19.19 23.61
C ALA A 75 14.86 -18.74 25.03
N GLN A 76 13.73 -19.23 25.54
CA GLN A 76 13.34 -19.09 26.95
C GLN A 76 13.28 -20.50 27.56
N THR A 77 12.22 -20.81 28.33
CA THR A 77 11.95 -22.17 28.85
C THR A 77 11.85 -23.21 27.73
N ALA A 78 11.48 -22.78 26.51
CA ALA A 78 11.53 -23.55 25.28
C ALA A 78 12.18 -22.72 24.13
N PRO A 79 12.62 -23.38 23.03
CA PRO A 79 13.17 -22.67 21.87
C PRO A 79 12.15 -21.71 21.23
N SER A 80 12.62 -20.58 20.72
CA SER A 80 11.77 -19.58 20.05
C SER A 80 11.05 -20.16 18.82
N LEU A 81 9.74 -19.90 18.74
CA LEU A 81 8.91 -20.25 17.59
C LEU A 81 9.13 -19.31 16.39
N PHE A 82 9.93 -18.25 16.54
CA PHE A 82 10.29 -17.34 15.45
C PHE A 82 11.54 -17.76 14.68
N SER A 83 12.12 -18.93 15.01
CA SER A 83 13.35 -19.44 14.39
C SER A 83 13.24 -19.66 12.87
N THR A 84 14.37 -19.50 12.18
CA THR A 84 14.47 -19.72 10.72
C THR A 84 14.11 -21.14 10.31
N ARG A 85 14.51 -22.15 11.10
CA ARG A 85 14.22 -23.58 10.86
C ARG A 85 12.73 -23.91 10.91
N LEU A 86 11.98 -23.36 11.87
CA LEU A 86 10.54 -23.62 11.97
C LEU A 86 9.77 -22.88 10.87
N LEU A 87 10.08 -21.61 10.66
CA LEU A 87 9.36 -20.73 9.74
C LEU A 87 9.98 -20.68 8.33
N GLY A 88 10.77 -21.70 7.98
CA GLY A 88 11.15 -22.06 6.61
C GLY A 88 10.25 -23.15 6.01
N LEU A 89 9.36 -23.75 6.81
CA LEU A 89 8.35 -24.69 6.35
C LEU A 89 7.29 -24.00 5.46
N THR A 90 6.63 -24.79 4.60
CA THR A 90 5.39 -24.39 3.92
C THR A 90 4.27 -24.16 4.94
N ASP A 91 3.23 -23.40 4.58
CA ASP A 91 2.13 -23.13 5.51
C ASP A 91 1.39 -24.39 5.95
N GLN A 92 1.20 -25.35 5.06
CA GLN A 92 0.62 -26.65 5.41
C GLN A 92 1.48 -27.41 6.43
N ALA A 93 2.81 -27.46 6.24
CA ALA A 93 3.71 -28.15 7.15
C ALA A 93 3.89 -27.42 8.49
N LEU A 94 3.82 -26.08 8.50
CA LEU A 94 3.82 -25.28 9.72
C LEU A 94 2.52 -25.50 10.52
N GLN A 95 1.36 -25.49 9.85
CA GLN A 95 0.07 -25.77 10.47
C GLN A 95 -0.01 -27.22 10.99
N GLU A 96 0.49 -28.21 10.26
CA GLU A 96 0.60 -29.60 10.74
C GLU A 96 1.40 -29.69 12.04
N ARG A 97 2.53 -28.98 12.10
CA ARG A 97 3.38 -28.94 13.28
C ARG A 97 2.76 -28.20 14.46
N ILE A 98 1.93 -27.19 14.19
CA ILE A 98 1.13 -26.50 15.23
C ILE A 98 0.01 -27.43 15.73
N ARG A 99 -0.73 -28.09 14.84
CA ARG A 99 -1.83 -29.02 15.18
C ARG A 99 -1.39 -30.14 16.11
N ASN A 100 -0.19 -30.68 15.88
CA ASN A 100 0.35 -31.82 16.61
C ASN A 100 1.25 -31.42 17.80
N ALA A 101 1.25 -30.14 18.18
CA ALA A 101 1.94 -29.67 19.38
C ALA A 101 1.01 -29.69 20.60
N HIS A 102 1.61 -29.84 21.78
CA HIS A 102 0.90 -29.87 23.07
C HIS A 102 1.27 -28.62 23.89
N PRO A 103 0.29 -27.85 24.40
CA PRO A 103 0.58 -26.66 25.22
C PRO A 103 1.23 -27.00 26.57
N THR A 104 1.04 -28.21 27.08
CA THR A 104 1.71 -28.75 28.27
C THR A 104 2.11 -30.20 28.04
N ARG A 105 3.07 -30.74 28.81
CA ARG A 105 3.60 -32.12 28.63
C ARG A 105 2.55 -33.24 28.75
N THR A 106 1.40 -32.97 29.37
CA THR A 106 0.32 -33.92 29.63
C THR A 106 -1.05 -33.42 29.17
N GLY A 107 -1.09 -32.30 28.44
CA GLY A 107 -2.32 -31.66 28.00
C GLY A 107 -2.84 -32.16 26.65
N PRO A 108 -4.10 -31.84 26.31
CA PRO A 108 -4.65 -32.05 24.98
C PRO A 108 -3.79 -31.38 23.90
N ASP A 109 -3.82 -31.91 22.69
CA ASP A 109 -3.14 -31.30 21.54
C ASP A 109 -3.80 -29.96 21.14
N ILE A 110 -3.09 -29.14 20.37
CA ILE A 110 -3.63 -27.87 19.86
C ILE A 110 -4.85 -28.09 18.95
N ARG A 111 -4.91 -29.23 18.22
CA ARG A 111 -6.02 -29.58 17.32
C ARG A 111 -7.36 -29.74 18.03
N SER A 112 -7.38 -30.27 19.25
CA SER A 112 -8.60 -30.40 20.06
C SER A 112 -9.01 -29.11 20.79
N LEU A 113 -8.14 -28.10 20.81
CA LEU A 113 -8.37 -26.81 21.47
C LEU A 113 -8.79 -25.67 20.53
N TYR A 114 -8.36 -25.70 19.27
CA TYR A 114 -8.50 -24.57 18.34
C TYR A 114 -8.98 -25.01 16.96
N SER A 115 -9.76 -24.15 16.29
CA SER A 115 -10.21 -24.39 14.91
C SER A 115 -9.06 -24.30 13.90
N GLU A 116 -9.20 -24.92 12.73
CA GLU A 116 -8.22 -24.78 11.63
C GLU A 116 -7.95 -23.30 11.26
N GLY A 117 -8.98 -22.45 11.33
CA GLY A 117 -8.85 -21.00 11.14
C GLY A 117 -7.99 -20.32 12.21
N GLN A 118 -8.14 -20.72 13.47
CA GLN A 118 -7.30 -20.23 14.57
C GLN A 118 -5.85 -20.73 14.44
N ILE A 119 -5.66 -22.00 14.09
CA ILE A 119 -4.35 -22.60 13.79
C ILE A 119 -3.65 -21.86 12.64
N PHE A 120 -4.37 -21.57 11.56
CA PHE A 120 -3.88 -20.74 10.46
C PHE A 120 -3.45 -19.35 10.94
N GLN A 121 -4.28 -18.66 11.74
CA GLN A 121 -3.92 -17.35 12.29
C GLN A 121 -2.70 -17.40 13.24
N ILE A 122 -2.49 -18.48 13.99
CA ILE A 122 -1.26 -18.68 14.79
C ILE A 122 -0.05 -18.78 13.85
N ALA A 123 -0.12 -19.61 12.80
CA ALA A 123 0.95 -19.72 11.80
C ALA A 123 1.29 -18.37 11.14
N THR A 124 0.25 -17.62 10.73
CA THR A 124 0.36 -16.27 10.16
C THR A 124 1.00 -15.30 11.15
N TYR A 125 0.63 -15.34 12.44
CA TYR A 125 1.23 -14.52 13.49
C TYR A 125 2.72 -14.83 13.68
N LEU A 126 3.12 -16.11 13.71
CA LEU A 126 4.53 -16.50 13.83
C LEU A 126 5.37 -15.94 12.66
N ARG A 127 4.86 -16.01 11.42
CA ARG A 127 5.54 -15.41 10.25
C ARG A 127 5.68 -13.90 10.36
N LEU A 128 4.62 -13.20 10.78
CA LEU A 128 4.63 -11.75 10.99
C LEU A 128 5.65 -11.33 12.04
N GLN A 129 5.71 -12.02 13.19
CA GLN A 129 6.68 -11.71 14.24
C GLN A 129 8.12 -12.00 13.80
N LYS A 130 8.40 -13.13 13.14
CA LYS A 130 9.73 -13.38 12.56
C LYS A 130 10.15 -12.27 11.61
N ALA A 131 9.25 -11.79 10.74
CA ALA A 131 9.56 -10.70 9.83
C ALA A 131 9.90 -9.39 10.56
N ASN A 132 9.13 -9.04 11.60
CA ASN A 132 9.41 -7.88 12.45
C ASN A 132 10.77 -8.00 13.18
N LEU A 133 11.08 -9.19 13.71
CA LEU A 133 12.31 -9.48 14.45
C LEU A 133 13.56 -9.58 13.56
N SER A 134 13.40 -9.94 12.28
CA SER A 134 14.51 -10.08 11.32
C SER A 134 15.05 -8.73 10.82
N GLY A 135 14.35 -7.63 11.09
CA GLY A 135 14.69 -6.31 10.58
C GLY A 135 14.49 -6.18 9.07
N ARG A 136 15.07 -5.13 8.50
CA ARG A 136 15.02 -4.83 7.05
C ARG A 136 16.42 -4.49 6.56
N PRO A 137 16.71 -4.67 5.25
CA PRO A 137 17.91 -4.09 4.63
C PRO A 137 18.00 -2.58 4.90
N PRO A 138 19.21 -2.03 5.08
CA PRO A 138 19.40 -0.59 5.21
C PRO A 138 18.86 0.16 3.99
N PHE A 139 18.19 1.30 4.23
CA PHE A 139 17.67 2.15 3.16
C PHE A 139 18.81 2.83 2.40
N ALA A 140 18.88 2.60 1.09
CA ALA A 140 19.75 3.29 0.15
C ALA A 140 18.97 4.43 -0.52
N ALA A 141 19.29 5.68 -0.18
CA ALA A 141 18.54 6.85 -0.63
C ALA A 141 18.72 7.19 -2.12
N ASP A 142 19.83 6.78 -2.74
CA ASP A 142 20.06 6.98 -4.17
C ASP A 142 20.28 5.65 -4.90
N PRO A 143 19.33 5.20 -5.74
CA PRO A 143 19.47 3.99 -6.54
C PRO A 143 20.24 4.20 -7.85
N ASP A 144 20.60 5.44 -8.21
CA ASP A 144 21.12 5.74 -9.55
C ASP A 144 22.44 5.01 -9.85
N GLY A 145 22.54 4.49 -11.08
CA GLY A 145 23.70 3.71 -11.53
C GLY A 145 23.86 2.32 -10.91
N GLN A 146 23.11 1.96 -9.86
CA GLN A 146 23.26 0.67 -9.18
C GLN A 146 22.88 -0.48 -10.12
N VAL A 147 23.72 -1.52 -10.14
CA VAL A 147 23.46 -2.76 -10.90
C VAL A 147 22.91 -3.81 -9.95
N ILE A 148 21.69 -4.24 -10.23
CA ILE A 148 20.99 -5.30 -9.52
C ILE A 148 21.24 -6.62 -10.25
N LYS A 149 21.63 -7.64 -9.47
CA LYS A 149 21.80 -9.02 -9.93
C LYS A 149 20.51 -9.80 -9.76
N THR A 150 20.10 -10.55 -10.79
CA THR A 150 18.90 -11.39 -10.72
C THR A 150 19.12 -12.77 -11.36
N THR A 151 18.19 -13.69 -11.12
CA THR A 151 18.21 -15.06 -11.65
C THR A 151 18.07 -15.16 -13.16
N LYS A 152 17.56 -14.13 -13.86
CA LYS A 152 17.30 -14.17 -15.31
C LYS A 152 17.84 -12.98 -16.10
N GLN A 153 17.93 -11.79 -15.50
CA GLN A 153 18.44 -10.58 -16.16
C GLN A 153 18.91 -9.55 -15.15
N ASP A 154 20.20 -9.24 -15.19
CA ASP A 154 20.74 -8.09 -14.46
C ASP A 154 20.21 -6.78 -15.08
N PHE A 155 19.99 -5.78 -14.25
CA PHE A 155 19.61 -4.44 -14.70
C PHE A 155 20.36 -3.36 -13.93
N ARG A 156 20.65 -2.25 -14.62
CA ARG A 156 21.07 -1.00 -13.99
C ARG A 156 19.83 -0.18 -13.68
N ILE A 157 19.79 0.48 -12.53
CA ILE A 157 18.78 1.50 -12.27
C ILE A 157 19.29 2.85 -12.80
N SER A 158 18.42 3.55 -13.52
CA SER A 158 18.63 4.96 -13.88
C SER A 158 17.51 5.82 -13.30
N VAL A 159 17.86 6.86 -12.56
CA VAL A 159 16.88 7.83 -12.06
C VAL A 159 16.48 8.76 -13.20
N VAL A 160 15.20 8.76 -13.54
CA VAL A 160 14.63 9.56 -14.63
C VAL A 160 14.24 10.95 -14.12
N ALA A 161 13.57 11.02 -12.97
CA ALA A 161 13.15 12.28 -12.37
C ALA A 161 13.17 12.20 -10.84
N ARG A 162 13.68 13.25 -10.19
CA ARG A 162 13.66 13.47 -8.73
C ARG A 162 12.72 14.63 -8.38
N GLY A 163 12.49 14.86 -7.09
CA GLY A 163 11.69 16.00 -6.62
C GLY A 163 10.18 15.78 -6.64
N LEU A 164 9.74 14.52 -6.78
CA LEU A 164 8.33 14.16 -6.63
C LEU A 164 7.97 14.08 -5.13
N ASP A 165 6.74 14.44 -4.80
CA ASP A 165 6.13 14.28 -3.47
C ASP A 165 5.12 13.15 -3.49
N THR A 166 5.42 12.06 -2.79
CA THR A 166 4.53 10.91 -2.60
C THR A 166 3.84 10.46 -3.91
N PRO A 167 4.61 10.18 -4.99
CA PRO A 167 4.02 9.88 -6.29
C PRO A 167 3.20 8.58 -6.24
N TRP A 168 2.01 8.59 -6.85
CA TRP A 168 0.98 7.55 -6.70
C TRP A 168 0.85 6.69 -7.97
N ALA A 169 0.61 7.31 -9.13
CA ALA A 169 0.54 6.64 -10.42
C ALA A 169 1.28 7.42 -11.50
N MET A 170 1.49 6.74 -12.62
CA MET A 170 2.02 7.32 -13.83
C MET A 170 1.38 6.70 -15.07
N SER A 171 1.32 7.48 -16.15
CA SER A 171 0.79 7.01 -17.43
C SER A 171 1.49 7.74 -18.58
N PHE A 172 1.88 7.00 -19.62
CA PHE A 172 2.59 7.55 -20.77
C PHE A 172 1.62 8.28 -21.71
N LEU A 173 2.06 9.45 -22.19
CA LEU A 173 1.42 10.20 -23.27
C LEU A 173 1.87 9.65 -24.64
N PRO A 174 1.11 9.89 -25.72
CA PRO A 174 1.45 9.40 -27.06
C PRO A 174 2.78 9.92 -27.62
N ASP A 175 3.28 11.05 -27.12
CA ASP A 175 4.57 11.64 -27.48
C ASP A 175 5.77 10.99 -26.74
N GLY A 176 5.50 10.07 -25.80
CA GLY A 176 6.50 9.44 -24.94
C GLY A 176 6.80 10.21 -23.65
N GLY A 177 6.13 11.34 -23.40
CA GLY A 177 6.12 11.99 -22.09
C GLY A 177 5.33 11.20 -21.05
N LEU A 178 5.42 11.63 -19.80
CA LEU A 178 4.80 10.97 -18.65
C LEU A 178 3.95 11.96 -17.84
N LEU A 179 2.75 11.51 -17.49
CA LEU A 179 1.95 12.08 -16.41
C LEU A 179 2.27 11.33 -15.12
N VAL A 180 2.40 12.05 -13.99
CA VAL A 180 2.58 11.47 -12.65
C VAL A 180 1.67 12.17 -11.65
N THR A 181 0.82 11.42 -10.94
CA THR A 181 0.04 11.95 -9.82
C THR A 181 0.86 11.97 -8.54
N GLU A 182 0.79 13.07 -7.81
CA GLU A 182 1.34 13.22 -6.47
C GLU A 182 0.18 13.31 -5.49
N ARG A 183 0.19 12.48 -4.43
CA ARG A 183 -0.95 12.33 -3.51
C ARG A 183 -1.42 13.65 -2.91
N SER A 184 -0.52 14.63 -2.75
CA SER A 184 -0.80 15.99 -2.27
C SER A 184 -1.70 16.85 -3.18
N GLY A 185 -2.13 16.35 -4.34
CA GLY A 185 -3.09 17.02 -5.22
C GLY A 185 -2.46 17.71 -6.42
N ARG A 186 -1.30 17.23 -6.87
CA ARG A 186 -0.60 17.76 -8.05
C ARG A 186 -0.53 16.69 -9.14
N LEU A 187 -0.64 17.12 -10.38
CA LEU A 187 -0.32 16.31 -11.56
C LEU A 187 0.96 16.90 -12.17
N ARG A 188 1.98 16.07 -12.31
CA ARG A 188 3.28 16.44 -12.88
C ARG A 188 3.41 15.91 -14.29
N THR A 189 4.09 16.68 -15.13
CA THR A 189 4.52 16.30 -16.47
C THR A 189 6.03 16.09 -16.48
N ILE A 190 6.49 14.99 -17.08
CA ILE A 190 7.89 14.67 -17.31
C ILE A 190 8.05 14.48 -18.82
N SER A 191 9.03 15.14 -19.45
CA SER A 191 9.27 15.00 -20.89
C SER A 191 9.78 13.60 -21.23
N ARG A 192 9.79 13.25 -22.52
CA ARG A 192 10.34 11.98 -23.02
C ARG A 192 11.83 11.80 -22.65
N GLU A 193 12.55 12.90 -22.49
CA GLU A 193 13.96 12.98 -22.09
C GLU A 193 14.17 12.86 -20.57
N GLY A 194 13.08 12.79 -19.79
CA GLY A 194 13.10 12.70 -18.33
C GLY A 194 13.02 14.04 -17.60
N VAL A 195 12.83 15.17 -18.30
CA VAL A 195 12.81 16.49 -17.68
C VAL A 195 11.46 16.73 -16.99
N LEU A 196 11.46 16.79 -15.66
CA LEU A 196 10.30 17.20 -14.86
C LEU A 196 9.99 18.69 -15.10
N SER A 197 8.76 19.01 -15.53
CA SER A 197 8.27 20.39 -15.60
C SER A 197 8.41 21.08 -14.23
N PRO A 198 8.84 22.35 -14.14
CA PRO A 198 8.95 23.06 -12.87
C PRO A 198 7.57 23.26 -12.21
N GLU A 199 6.56 23.59 -13.01
CA GLU A 199 5.19 23.79 -12.56
C GLU A 199 4.34 22.52 -12.74
N PRO A 200 3.44 22.20 -11.78
CA PRO A 200 2.42 21.18 -11.98
C PRO A 200 1.35 21.67 -12.97
N VAL A 201 0.50 20.75 -13.43
CA VAL A 201 -0.70 21.10 -14.21
C VAL A 201 -1.62 21.97 -13.34
N LYS A 202 -2.13 23.06 -13.93
CA LYS A 202 -3.01 24.05 -13.29
C LYS A 202 -4.48 23.64 -13.43
N GLY A 203 -5.36 24.22 -12.60
CA GLY A 203 -6.82 23.98 -12.69
C GLY A 203 -7.30 22.60 -12.22
N MET A 204 -6.43 21.82 -11.57
CA MET A 204 -6.75 20.48 -11.08
C MET A 204 -7.82 20.48 -9.97
N PRO A 205 -8.63 19.42 -9.83
CA PRO A 205 -9.49 19.21 -8.65
C PRO A 205 -8.67 19.23 -7.34
N LYS A 206 -9.30 19.65 -6.22
CA LYS A 206 -8.64 19.67 -4.90
C LYS A 206 -9.04 18.43 -4.10
N PRO A 207 -8.11 17.50 -3.81
CA PRO A 207 -8.42 16.30 -3.04
C PRO A 207 -8.42 16.55 -1.53
N TRP A 208 -9.12 15.68 -0.80
CA TRP A 208 -8.86 15.40 0.61
C TRP A 208 -7.54 14.61 0.72
N VAL A 209 -6.53 15.18 1.38
CA VAL A 209 -5.20 14.55 1.53
C VAL A 209 -5.02 14.07 2.96
N ARG A 210 -5.24 12.77 3.21
CA ARG A 210 -5.10 12.18 4.55
C ARG A 210 -5.08 10.65 4.56
N GLN A 211 -4.11 10.06 5.25
CA GLN A 211 -3.87 8.60 5.24
C GLN A 211 -3.78 8.08 3.79
N ASP A 212 -4.71 7.23 3.34
CA ASP A 212 -4.74 6.73 1.97
C ASP A 212 -5.33 7.77 0.98
N ALA A 213 -6.03 8.79 1.46
CA ALA A 213 -6.70 9.81 0.67
C ALA A 213 -5.74 10.79 0.01
N GLY A 214 -6.06 11.20 -1.22
CA GLY A 214 -5.36 12.24 -1.97
C GLY A 214 -5.73 12.21 -3.45
N PHE A 215 -4.83 12.66 -4.31
CA PHE A 215 -4.79 12.18 -5.70
C PHE A 215 -4.32 10.73 -5.73
N MET A 216 -4.94 9.97 -6.63
CA MET A 216 -4.72 8.54 -6.75
C MET A 216 -4.26 8.21 -8.17
N ASP A 217 -5.06 7.51 -8.96
CA ASP A 217 -4.61 6.98 -10.24
C ASP A 217 -4.77 8.00 -11.38
N VAL A 218 -3.92 7.85 -12.40
CA VAL A 218 -4.02 8.58 -13.67
C VAL A 218 -3.86 7.60 -14.82
N ALA A 219 -4.77 7.68 -15.80
CA ALA A 219 -4.73 6.82 -16.97
C ALA A 219 -4.99 7.65 -18.24
N VAL A 220 -3.99 7.67 -19.13
CA VAL A 220 -4.12 8.24 -20.48
C VAL A 220 -5.01 7.31 -21.30
N HIS A 221 -5.98 7.88 -22.02
CA HIS A 221 -6.89 7.10 -22.88
C HIS A 221 -6.13 6.41 -24.02
N PRO A 222 -6.51 5.19 -24.46
CA PRO A 222 -5.83 4.52 -25.58
C PRO A 222 -5.75 5.37 -26.86
N ASP A 223 -6.87 6.00 -27.27
CA ASP A 223 -6.95 6.98 -28.36
C ASP A 223 -6.63 8.45 -27.94
N ASN A 224 -5.83 8.69 -26.90
CA ASN A 224 -5.53 10.05 -26.41
C ASN A 224 -4.97 10.97 -27.51
N ALA A 225 -4.17 10.45 -28.44
CA ALA A 225 -3.64 11.21 -29.58
C ALA A 225 -4.74 11.83 -30.48
N LYS A 226 -5.96 11.27 -30.47
CA LYS A 226 -7.12 11.77 -31.22
C LYS A 226 -8.07 12.59 -30.35
N ASN A 227 -8.32 12.14 -29.11
CA ASN A 227 -9.41 12.66 -28.28
C ASN A 227 -8.96 13.50 -27.07
N GLY A 228 -7.66 13.51 -26.75
CA GLY A 228 -7.04 14.24 -25.64
C GLY A 228 -7.42 13.77 -24.23
N TRP A 229 -8.21 12.70 -24.08
CA TRP A 229 -8.75 12.31 -22.78
C TRP A 229 -7.70 11.71 -21.85
N ILE A 230 -7.70 12.17 -20.61
CA ILE A 230 -6.94 11.67 -19.47
C ILE A 230 -7.95 11.44 -18.34
N TYR A 231 -7.82 10.32 -17.63
CA TYR A 231 -8.69 9.93 -16.52
C TYR A 231 -7.90 10.10 -15.22
N LEU A 232 -8.56 10.60 -14.19
CA LEU A 232 -7.98 10.92 -12.89
C LEU A 232 -8.93 10.47 -11.78
N SER A 233 -8.39 9.88 -10.73
CA SER A 233 -9.16 9.53 -9.53
C SER A 233 -8.60 10.21 -8.29
N TYR A 234 -9.50 10.68 -7.41
CA TYR A 234 -9.14 11.43 -6.22
C TYR A 234 -10.16 11.26 -5.08
N ALA A 235 -9.73 11.55 -3.84
CA ALA A 235 -10.62 11.58 -2.69
C ALA A 235 -11.32 12.96 -2.60
N GLU A 236 -12.64 12.98 -2.72
CA GLU A 236 -13.49 14.16 -2.61
C GLU A 236 -14.12 14.25 -1.22
N VAL A 237 -14.21 15.46 -0.65
CA VAL A 237 -15.00 15.74 0.56
C VAL A 237 -16.47 15.94 0.17
N LEU A 238 -17.41 15.39 0.94
CA LEU A 238 -18.84 15.62 0.73
C LEU A 238 -19.15 17.13 0.75
N ALA A 239 -19.85 17.62 -0.27
CA ALA A 239 -20.23 19.03 -0.36
C ALA A 239 -21.04 19.47 0.88
N GLY A 240 -20.63 20.58 1.50
CA GLY A 240 -21.25 21.11 2.72
C GLY A 240 -20.82 20.42 4.02
N ALA A 241 -19.95 19.40 3.99
CA ALA A 241 -19.41 18.81 5.21
C ALA A 241 -18.42 19.76 5.91
N GLU A 242 -18.55 19.87 7.23
CA GLU A 242 -17.55 20.55 8.07
C GLU A 242 -16.22 19.80 8.02
N ILE A 243 -15.12 20.54 7.80
CA ILE A 243 -13.76 20.00 7.86
C ILE A 243 -13.29 20.15 9.31
N PRO A 244 -13.02 19.04 10.04
CA PRO A 244 -12.54 19.12 11.41
C PRO A 244 -11.20 19.86 11.48
N PRO A 245 -10.92 20.61 12.56
CA PRO A 245 -9.64 21.28 12.72
C PRO A 245 -8.49 20.26 12.71
N PRO A 246 -7.30 20.64 12.20
CA PRO A 246 -6.13 19.76 12.24
C PRO A 246 -5.81 19.41 13.70
N PRO A 247 -5.38 18.16 13.99
CA PRO A 247 -5.08 17.77 15.35
C PRO A 247 -3.87 18.55 15.89
N PRO A 248 -3.80 18.80 17.21
CA PRO A 248 -2.69 19.54 17.82
C PRO A 248 -1.32 18.95 17.46
N PRO A 249 -0.26 19.77 17.32
CA PRO A 249 1.10 19.28 17.07
C PRO A 249 1.51 18.14 18.00
N GLY A 250 2.09 17.07 17.46
CA GLY A 250 2.47 15.86 18.20
C GLY A 250 1.34 14.83 18.38
N SER A 251 0.09 15.14 18.04
CA SER A 251 -1.03 14.19 18.15
C SER A 251 -0.95 13.07 17.08
N PRO A 252 -1.45 11.85 17.38
CA PRO A 252 -1.58 10.77 16.38
C PRO A 252 -2.50 11.15 15.20
N THR A 253 -1.90 11.52 14.07
CA THR A 253 -2.62 11.98 12.86
C THR A 253 -3.46 10.91 12.17
N ASN A 254 -3.30 9.64 12.54
CA ASN A 254 -4.08 8.51 12.06
C ASN A 254 -5.46 8.37 12.74
N ARG A 255 -5.73 9.06 13.86
CA ARG A 255 -6.99 8.93 14.62
C ARG A 255 -7.83 10.21 14.75
N ALA A 256 -7.33 11.38 14.33
CA ALA A 256 -8.14 12.62 14.40
C ALA A 256 -9.42 12.52 13.52
N PRO A 257 -10.51 13.27 13.82
CA PRO A 257 -11.74 13.25 13.02
C PRO A 257 -11.50 13.68 11.56
N SER A 258 -12.26 13.13 10.62
CA SER A 258 -12.22 13.50 9.19
C SER A 258 -13.62 13.85 8.69
N PRO A 259 -13.74 14.69 7.66
CA PRO A 259 -15.01 14.90 6.99
C PRO A 259 -15.40 13.63 6.19
N PRO A 260 -16.69 13.39 5.95
CA PRO A 260 -17.16 12.38 5.02
C PRO A 260 -16.52 12.55 3.64
N SER A 261 -15.86 11.50 3.13
CA SER A 261 -15.09 11.56 1.89
C SER A 261 -15.17 10.26 1.07
N MET A 262 -15.02 10.36 -0.26
CA MET A 262 -15.14 9.26 -1.21
C MET A 262 -14.21 9.40 -2.40
N THR A 263 -13.88 8.26 -3.02
CA THR A 263 -13.24 8.21 -4.34
C THR A 263 -14.20 8.75 -5.42
N VAL A 264 -13.71 9.70 -6.21
CA VAL A 264 -14.39 10.26 -7.39
C VAL A 264 -13.47 10.14 -8.61
N LEU A 265 -14.07 9.82 -9.75
CA LEU A 265 -13.39 9.64 -11.03
C LEU A 265 -13.85 10.73 -11.99
N VAL A 266 -12.88 11.39 -12.61
CA VAL A 266 -13.10 12.39 -13.67
C VAL A 266 -12.26 12.04 -14.89
N ARG A 267 -12.66 12.57 -16.05
CA ARG A 267 -11.78 12.72 -17.21
C ARG A 267 -11.68 14.18 -17.62
N GLY A 268 -10.63 14.54 -18.35
CA GLY A 268 -10.39 15.89 -18.85
C GLY A 268 -9.27 15.88 -19.88
N ARG A 269 -8.82 17.07 -20.27
CA ARG A 269 -7.68 17.29 -21.18
C ARG A 269 -6.67 18.23 -20.53
N ILE A 270 -5.46 18.23 -21.07
CA ILE A 270 -4.45 19.26 -20.76
C ILE A 270 -4.29 20.15 -21.99
N ARG A 271 -4.47 21.45 -21.82
CA ARG A 271 -4.10 22.51 -22.79
C ARG A 271 -3.30 23.57 -22.04
N ASP A 272 -2.18 23.99 -22.59
CA ASP A 272 -1.31 25.04 -22.01
C ASP A 272 -1.00 24.82 -20.51
N ASN A 273 -0.60 23.58 -20.18
CA ASN A 273 -0.37 23.09 -18.83
C ASN A 273 -1.55 23.31 -17.84
N THR A 274 -2.78 23.30 -18.35
CA THR A 274 -4.01 23.51 -17.57
C THR A 274 -5.01 22.39 -17.85
N TRP A 275 -5.62 21.86 -16.79
CA TRP A 275 -6.71 20.88 -16.84
C TRP A 275 -8.00 21.56 -17.30
N VAL A 276 -8.57 21.05 -18.39
CA VAL A 276 -9.77 21.59 -19.05
C VAL A 276 -10.74 20.48 -19.44
N ASP A 277 -11.95 20.86 -19.85
CA ASP A 277 -13.01 19.94 -20.30
C ASP A 277 -13.37 18.83 -19.28
N SER A 278 -13.26 19.16 -17.98
CA SER A 278 -13.42 18.19 -16.89
C SER A 278 -14.85 17.63 -16.80
N GLN A 279 -14.98 16.30 -16.85
CA GLN A 279 -16.23 15.55 -16.78
C GLN A 279 -16.16 14.53 -15.66
N VAL A 280 -17.23 14.41 -14.85
CA VAL A 280 -17.35 13.34 -13.85
C VAL A 280 -17.75 12.06 -14.55
N ILE A 281 -16.97 11.00 -14.33
CA ILE A 281 -17.15 9.67 -14.93
C ILE A 281 -17.73 8.70 -13.91
N TYR A 282 -17.40 8.88 -12.62
CA TYR A 282 -18.10 8.22 -11.52
C TYR A 282 -18.01 9.06 -10.23
N ARG A 283 -19.15 9.20 -9.55
CA ARG A 283 -19.27 9.75 -8.18
C ARG A 283 -20.34 8.94 -7.44
N ALA A 284 -20.05 8.50 -6.23
CA ALA A 284 -21.01 7.78 -5.40
C ALA A 284 -22.12 8.70 -4.86
N PRO A 285 -23.31 8.19 -4.50
CA PRO A 285 -24.30 8.96 -3.76
C PRO A 285 -23.77 9.46 -2.41
N ALA A 286 -24.27 10.62 -1.95
CA ALA A 286 -23.85 11.25 -0.69
C ALA A 286 -23.91 10.31 0.53
N ALA A 287 -24.92 9.42 0.58
CA ALA A 287 -25.11 8.43 1.65
C ALA A 287 -23.97 7.39 1.79
N ILE A 288 -23.08 7.28 0.80
CA ILE A 288 -21.91 6.38 0.85
C ILE A 288 -20.69 7.08 1.46
N TYR A 289 -20.68 8.42 1.56
CA TYR A 289 -19.53 9.16 2.09
C TYR A 289 -19.35 8.89 3.59
N SER A 290 -18.12 8.57 3.99
CA SER A 290 -17.78 8.22 5.37
C SER A 290 -16.52 8.94 5.85
N ALA A 291 -16.40 9.12 7.16
CA ALA A 291 -15.24 9.74 7.81
C ALA A 291 -13.98 8.84 7.83
N SER A 292 -14.01 7.69 7.15
CA SER A 292 -12.86 6.80 7.03
C SER A 292 -11.76 7.41 6.19
N ASN A 293 -10.50 7.11 6.52
CA ASN A 293 -9.34 7.56 5.74
C ASN A 293 -8.56 6.41 5.10
N VAL A 294 -9.11 5.19 5.11
CA VAL A 294 -8.46 4.01 4.56
C VAL A 294 -9.22 3.42 3.36
N HIS A 295 -8.52 2.64 2.55
CA HIS A 295 -9.11 1.74 1.54
C HIS A 295 -9.97 2.43 0.49
N TYR A 296 -9.40 3.41 -0.22
CA TYR A 296 -10.05 4.10 -1.34
C TYR A 296 -10.01 3.30 -2.66
N GLY A 297 -9.15 2.27 -2.78
CA GLY A 297 -8.91 1.51 -4.03
C GLY A 297 -8.31 2.39 -5.12
N SER A 298 -9.13 2.71 -6.13
CA SER A 298 -8.96 3.82 -7.08
C SER A 298 -8.07 3.58 -8.31
N ARG A 299 -7.59 2.35 -8.55
CA ARG A 299 -6.83 2.00 -9.77
C ARG A 299 -7.76 1.92 -10.98
N PHE A 300 -7.31 2.38 -12.15
CA PHE A 300 -7.96 2.22 -13.46
C PHE A 300 -7.36 1.07 -14.27
N MET A 301 -8.12 0.54 -15.22
CA MET A 301 -7.62 -0.33 -16.29
C MET A 301 -8.53 -0.23 -17.53
N PHE A 302 -7.99 0.11 -18.70
CA PHE A 302 -8.73 0.03 -19.97
C PHE A 302 -8.65 -1.38 -20.55
N ASP A 303 -9.72 -1.86 -21.19
CA ASP A 303 -9.70 -3.13 -21.94
C ASP A 303 -9.43 -2.98 -23.45
N GLY A 304 -9.37 -1.74 -23.94
CA GLY A 304 -9.24 -1.43 -25.36
C GLY A 304 -10.50 -1.76 -26.18
N ARG A 305 -11.67 -1.89 -25.54
CA ARG A 305 -12.95 -2.27 -26.16
C ARG A 305 -14.09 -1.30 -25.79
N GLY A 306 -13.76 -0.06 -25.41
CA GLY A 306 -14.72 0.98 -25.03
C GLY A 306 -15.03 1.04 -23.54
N HIS A 307 -14.35 0.24 -22.69
CA HIS A 307 -14.59 0.21 -21.25
C HIS A 307 -13.38 0.65 -20.43
N VAL A 308 -13.68 1.29 -19.30
CA VAL A 308 -12.74 1.49 -18.20
C VAL A 308 -13.22 0.73 -16.97
N PHE A 309 -12.31 -0.05 -16.39
CA PHE A 309 -12.47 -0.68 -15.10
C PHE A 309 -11.88 0.21 -14.02
N PHE A 310 -12.46 0.17 -12.82
CA PHE A 310 -11.89 0.83 -11.66
C PHE A 310 -12.17 0.09 -10.36
N SER A 311 -11.25 0.19 -9.39
CA SER A 311 -11.44 -0.38 -8.05
C SER A 311 -11.98 0.61 -7.03
N LEU A 312 -12.75 0.11 -6.06
CA LEU A 312 -13.10 0.80 -4.83
C LEU A 312 -12.90 -0.15 -3.64
N GLY A 313 -12.05 0.23 -2.69
CA GLY A 313 -11.91 -0.50 -1.43
C GLY A 313 -13.15 -0.39 -0.54
N GLU A 314 -13.25 -1.18 0.53
CA GLU A 314 -14.46 -1.23 1.36
C GLU A 314 -14.62 -0.10 2.40
N ARG A 315 -13.61 0.78 2.49
CA ARG A 315 -13.55 1.97 3.36
C ARG A 315 -13.50 1.69 4.87
N GLY A 316 -13.13 0.50 5.31
CA GLY A 316 -12.97 0.14 6.73
C GLY A 316 -14.23 -0.46 7.40
N ASP A 317 -15.27 -0.74 6.61
CA ASP A 317 -16.43 -1.56 6.97
C ASP A 317 -16.56 -2.73 5.99
N MET A 318 -16.02 -3.90 6.37
CA MET A 318 -15.97 -5.10 5.54
C MET A 318 -17.34 -5.57 5.01
N ARG A 319 -18.44 -5.18 5.67
CA ARG A 319 -19.81 -5.55 5.26
C ARG A 319 -20.15 -5.01 3.87
N ASN A 320 -19.51 -3.90 3.48
CA ASN A 320 -19.62 -3.35 2.14
C ASN A 320 -19.22 -4.34 1.04
N ALA A 321 -18.16 -5.12 1.25
CA ALA A 321 -17.55 -5.94 0.20
C ALA A 321 -18.52 -6.98 -0.37
N GLN A 322 -19.31 -7.63 0.50
CA GLN A 322 -20.37 -8.57 0.13
C GLN A 322 -21.69 -7.90 -0.28
N ASN A 323 -21.95 -6.67 0.18
CA ASN A 323 -23.18 -5.94 -0.16
C ASN A 323 -23.13 -5.42 -1.62
N LEU A 324 -23.96 -5.98 -2.50
CA LEU A 324 -24.07 -5.56 -3.91
C LEU A 324 -24.80 -4.21 -4.11
N SER A 325 -25.52 -3.72 -3.10
CA SER A 325 -26.11 -2.37 -3.09
C SER A 325 -25.09 -1.28 -2.72
N SER A 326 -23.90 -1.68 -2.24
CA SER A 326 -22.78 -0.78 -1.95
C SER A 326 -21.74 -0.80 -3.08
N PRO A 327 -21.19 0.35 -3.49
CA PRO A 327 -20.10 0.38 -4.47
C PRO A 327 -18.74 0.06 -3.85
N LEU A 328 -18.68 -0.15 -2.53
CA LEU A 328 -17.43 -0.30 -1.79
C LEU A 328 -17.02 -1.78 -1.70
N GLY A 329 -15.72 -2.06 -1.80
CA GLY A 329 -15.17 -3.42 -1.86
C GLY A 329 -15.48 -4.14 -3.17
N LYS A 330 -15.30 -3.43 -4.29
CA LYS A 330 -15.72 -3.82 -5.65
C LYS A 330 -14.64 -3.51 -6.69
N ILE A 331 -14.67 -4.25 -7.79
CA ILE A 331 -14.20 -3.76 -9.08
C ILE A 331 -15.43 -3.45 -9.93
N HIS A 332 -15.43 -2.28 -10.55
CA HIS A 332 -16.47 -1.81 -11.45
C HIS A 332 -16.00 -1.84 -12.91
N ARG A 333 -16.95 -1.96 -13.83
CA ARG A 333 -16.76 -1.73 -15.26
C ARG A 333 -17.81 -0.74 -15.76
N ILE A 334 -17.36 0.32 -16.43
CA ILE A 334 -18.19 1.34 -17.08
C ILE A 334 -17.70 1.56 -18.51
N ASN A 335 -18.54 2.16 -19.35
CA ASN A 335 -18.07 2.70 -20.63
C ASN A 335 -17.13 3.88 -20.36
N GLU A 336 -16.29 4.22 -21.34
CA GLU A 336 -15.35 5.36 -21.28
C GLU A 336 -16.03 6.71 -20.96
N ASP A 337 -17.32 6.88 -21.26
CA ASP A 337 -18.11 8.08 -20.93
C ASP A 337 -18.79 8.07 -19.55
N GLY A 338 -18.63 7.00 -18.75
CA GLY A 338 -19.29 6.84 -17.46
C GLY A 338 -20.64 6.12 -17.51
N SER A 339 -21.19 5.84 -18.70
CA SER A 339 -22.43 5.09 -18.85
C SER A 339 -22.24 3.59 -18.55
N ILE A 340 -23.33 2.88 -18.24
CA ILE A 340 -23.27 1.47 -17.80
C ILE A 340 -23.33 0.50 -19.00
N PRO A 341 -22.34 -0.43 -19.15
CA PRO A 341 -22.41 -1.51 -20.12
C PRO A 341 -23.60 -2.43 -19.85
N ARG A 342 -24.45 -2.64 -20.86
CA ARG A 342 -25.69 -3.43 -20.73
C ARG A 342 -25.45 -4.90 -20.39
N ASP A 343 -24.26 -5.43 -20.66
CA ASP A 343 -23.89 -6.80 -20.35
C ASP A 343 -23.20 -6.96 -18.97
N ASN A 344 -23.08 -5.91 -18.15
CA ASN A 344 -22.54 -6.05 -16.79
C ASN A 344 -23.31 -7.11 -15.97
N PRO A 345 -22.62 -7.90 -15.13
CA PRO A 345 -23.18 -9.12 -14.52
C PRO A 345 -24.41 -8.87 -13.64
N PHE A 346 -24.49 -7.71 -12.98
CA PHE A 346 -25.55 -7.39 -12.02
C PHE A 346 -26.64 -6.46 -12.55
N THR A 347 -26.66 -6.18 -13.87
CA THR A 347 -27.65 -5.28 -14.51
C THR A 347 -29.11 -5.70 -14.35
N LYS A 348 -29.37 -6.98 -14.07
CA LYS A 348 -30.70 -7.56 -13.85
C LYS A 348 -30.93 -8.05 -12.42
N THR A 349 -30.00 -7.79 -11.51
CA THR A 349 -30.08 -8.23 -10.12
C THR A 349 -30.74 -7.15 -9.27
N PRO A 350 -31.93 -7.37 -8.68
CA PRO A 350 -32.61 -6.36 -7.89
C PRO A 350 -31.74 -5.83 -6.74
N GLY A 351 -31.68 -4.51 -6.60
CA GLY A 351 -30.89 -3.83 -5.55
C GLY A 351 -29.38 -3.77 -5.79
N ALA A 352 -28.82 -4.50 -6.75
CA ALA A 352 -27.39 -4.46 -7.06
C ALA A 352 -27.02 -3.25 -7.92
N LEU A 353 -25.81 -2.72 -7.71
CA LEU A 353 -25.28 -1.64 -8.55
C LEU A 353 -24.81 -2.20 -9.90
N ALA A 354 -25.46 -1.75 -10.98
CA ALA A 354 -25.24 -2.25 -12.33
C ALA A 354 -23.81 -2.00 -12.89
N SER A 355 -22.98 -1.17 -12.25
CA SER A 355 -21.57 -0.97 -12.59
C SER A 355 -20.62 -2.05 -12.05
N ILE A 356 -21.06 -2.89 -11.10
CA ILE A 356 -20.19 -3.90 -10.48
C ILE A 356 -19.77 -4.95 -11.52
N TRP A 357 -18.46 -5.24 -11.55
CA TRP A 357 -17.87 -6.34 -12.31
C TRP A 357 -17.55 -7.54 -11.41
N SER A 358 -16.96 -7.30 -10.23
CA SER A 358 -16.72 -8.31 -9.19
C SER A 358 -16.77 -7.69 -7.80
N TYR A 359 -16.93 -8.52 -6.78
CA TYR A 359 -17.16 -8.10 -5.39
C TYR A 359 -16.42 -8.97 -4.39
N GLY A 360 -16.50 -8.64 -3.09
CA GLY A 360 -15.74 -9.33 -2.05
C GLY A 360 -14.27 -8.91 -2.01
N HIS A 361 -13.97 -7.64 -2.31
CA HIS A 361 -12.62 -7.07 -2.24
C HIS A 361 -12.44 -6.21 -0.98
N ARG A 362 -11.21 -6.13 -0.47
CA ARG A 362 -10.81 -5.25 0.64
C ARG A 362 -10.28 -3.90 0.15
N ASN A 363 -9.16 -3.89 -0.56
CA ASN A 363 -8.51 -2.66 -1.04
C ASN A 363 -7.63 -2.89 -2.29
N PRO A 364 -8.22 -3.09 -3.48
CA PRO A 364 -7.47 -3.28 -4.72
C PRO A 364 -6.69 -2.04 -5.15
N GLN A 365 -5.35 -2.16 -5.23
CA GLN A 365 -4.45 -1.07 -5.65
C GLN A 365 -3.66 -1.37 -6.92
N GLY A 366 -3.66 -2.63 -7.39
CA GLY A 366 -3.09 -3.05 -8.66
C GLY A 366 -4.15 -3.69 -9.54
N MET A 367 -4.12 -3.37 -10.84
CA MET A 367 -4.84 -4.11 -11.88
C MET A 367 -4.00 -4.11 -13.16
N ALA A 368 -3.94 -5.26 -13.85
CA ALA A 368 -3.30 -5.38 -15.16
C ALA A 368 -3.97 -6.49 -15.98
N LEU A 369 -4.00 -6.36 -17.30
CA LEU A 369 -4.36 -7.47 -18.19
C LEU A 369 -3.18 -8.41 -18.39
N ASP A 370 -3.41 -9.71 -18.20
CA ASP A 370 -2.48 -10.74 -18.64
C ASP A 370 -2.42 -10.77 -20.18
N PRO A 371 -1.25 -10.53 -20.80
CA PRO A 371 -1.11 -10.50 -22.25
C PRO A 371 -1.29 -11.87 -22.93
N VAL A 372 -1.37 -12.97 -22.15
CA VAL A 372 -1.58 -14.34 -22.66
C VAL A 372 -3.05 -14.72 -22.62
N SER A 373 -3.70 -14.67 -21.45
CA SER A 373 -5.11 -15.07 -21.31
C SER A 373 -6.13 -13.95 -21.58
N GLY A 374 -5.70 -12.69 -21.55
CA GLY A 374 -6.60 -11.53 -21.59
C GLY A 374 -7.45 -11.35 -20.33
N LEU A 375 -7.19 -12.10 -19.27
CA LEU A 375 -7.86 -11.94 -17.98
C LEU A 375 -7.24 -10.79 -17.19
N MET A 376 -8.07 -10.07 -16.44
CA MET A 376 -7.61 -9.09 -15.46
C MET A 376 -6.97 -9.83 -14.28
N TRP A 377 -5.76 -9.40 -13.92
CA TRP A 377 -5.13 -9.70 -12.64
C TRP A 377 -5.24 -8.46 -11.75
N GLU A 378 -5.26 -8.71 -10.44
CA GLU A 378 -5.52 -7.73 -9.39
C GLU A 378 -4.54 -7.96 -8.23
N ALA A 379 -4.21 -6.90 -7.48
CA ALA A 379 -3.46 -7.02 -6.23
C ALA A 379 -3.95 -6.06 -5.14
N GLU A 380 -4.26 -6.62 -3.96
CA GLU A 380 -4.85 -5.89 -2.85
C GLU A 380 -4.16 -6.06 -1.51
N HIS A 381 -4.38 -5.08 -0.63
CA HIS A 381 -3.94 -5.15 0.76
C HIS A 381 -4.86 -6.05 1.57
N GLY A 382 -4.29 -7.07 2.21
CA GLY A 382 -4.93 -7.86 3.25
C GLY A 382 -5.05 -7.11 4.58
N PRO A 383 -5.62 -7.74 5.63
CA PRO A 383 -5.74 -7.16 6.96
C PRO A 383 -4.39 -7.10 7.69
N THR A 384 -4.05 -8.09 8.52
CA THR A 384 -2.71 -8.26 9.08
C THR A 384 -2.10 -9.54 8.51
N GLY A 385 -1.14 -9.41 7.59
CA GLY A 385 -0.80 -10.46 6.63
C GLY A 385 -1.91 -10.67 5.58
N GLY A 386 -1.70 -11.62 4.68
CA GLY A 386 -2.69 -12.02 3.68
C GLY A 386 -2.98 -10.98 2.61
N ASP A 387 -1.97 -10.26 2.13
CA ASP A 387 -2.11 -9.49 0.88
C ASP A 387 -2.25 -10.47 -0.30
N GLU A 388 -3.01 -10.12 -1.34
CA GLU A 388 -3.45 -11.09 -2.34
C GLU A 388 -3.09 -10.69 -3.78
N ILE A 389 -2.95 -11.70 -4.64
CA ILE A 389 -3.00 -11.59 -6.10
C ILE A 389 -4.21 -12.40 -6.57
N ASN A 390 -5.11 -11.76 -7.32
CA ASN A 390 -6.35 -12.35 -7.80
C ASN A 390 -6.42 -12.40 -9.34
N ILE A 391 -7.16 -13.36 -9.89
CA ILE A 391 -7.56 -13.38 -11.31
C ILE A 391 -9.06 -13.05 -11.38
N ILE A 392 -9.39 -11.88 -11.92
CA ILE A 392 -10.71 -11.28 -11.83
C ILE A 392 -11.64 -11.77 -12.93
N ARG A 393 -12.82 -12.25 -12.52
CA ARG A 393 -13.86 -12.83 -13.37
C ARG A 393 -15.19 -12.11 -13.21
N LYS A 394 -15.98 -12.12 -14.29
CA LYS A 394 -17.27 -11.43 -14.42
C LYS A 394 -18.32 -11.99 -13.45
N GLY A 395 -18.68 -11.22 -12.43
CA GLY A 395 -19.69 -11.55 -11.44
C GLY A 395 -19.19 -12.36 -10.23
N HIS A 396 -17.88 -12.64 -10.15
CA HIS A 396 -17.31 -13.49 -9.11
C HIS A 396 -17.11 -12.73 -7.78
N ASN A 397 -17.02 -13.52 -6.69
CA ASN A 397 -16.84 -13.08 -5.32
C ASN A 397 -15.43 -13.48 -4.85
N TYR A 398 -14.65 -12.52 -4.32
CA TYR A 398 -13.29 -12.72 -3.79
C TYR A 398 -13.27 -12.85 -2.26
N GLY A 399 -14.46 -12.90 -1.65
CA GLY A 399 -14.68 -13.43 -0.31
C GLY A 399 -14.37 -12.52 0.87
N TRP A 400 -13.71 -11.37 0.68
CA TRP A 400 -13.47 -10.43 1.78
C TRP A 400 -14.78 -10.06 2.51
N GLY A 401 -14.70 -10.04 3.85
CA GLY A 401 -15.85 -9.96 4.74
C GLY A 401 -16.39 -11.32 5.21
N VAL A 402 -15.97 -12.43 4.60
CA VAL A 402 -16.32 -13.81 4.99
C VAL A 402 -15.09 -14.71 5.07
N THR A 403 -14.14 -14.55 4.15
CA THR A 403 -12.84 -15.24 4.12
C THR A 403 -11.68 -14.25 4.14
N SER A 404 -10.49 -14.71 4.57
CA SER A 404 -9.27 -13.91 4.59
C SER A 404 -8.02 -14.79 4.69
N MET A 405 -7.01 -14.52 3.87
CA MET A 405 -5.67 -15.13 4.02
C MET A 405 -4.79 -14.41 5.07
N GLY A 406 -5.33 -13.39 5.75
CA GLY A 406 -4.68 -12.66 6.84
C GLY A 406 -5.49 -12.72 8.15
N ILE A 407 -4.91 -12.18 9.22
CA ILE A 407 -5.55 -12.13 10.55
C ILE A 407 -6.53 -10.94 10.57
N GLN A 408 -7.82 -11.24 10.70
CA GLN A 408 -8.90 -10.26 10.85
C GLN A 408 -9.87 -10.71 11.96
N PRO A 409 -10.06 -9.91 13.03
CA PRO A 409 -11.13 -10.15 14.00
C PRO A 409 -12.49 -10.31 13.31
N GLY A 410 -13.20 -11.40 13.61
CA GLY A 410 -14.48 -11.76 12.99
C GLY A 410 -14.39 -12.71 11.80
N ILE A 411 -13.20 -12.98 11.24
CA ILE A 411 -13.01 -13.90 10.11
C ILE A 411 -12.05 -15.04 10.51
N GLU A 412 -12.55 -16.27 10.60
CA GLU A 412 -11.73 -17.48 10.78
C GLU A 412 -11.49 -18.26 9.47
N LYS A 413 -12.37 -18.10 8.47
CA LYS A 413 -12.32 -18.91 7.24
C LYS A 413 -11.25 -18.41 6.28
N THR A 414 -10.52 -19.33 5.67
CA THR A 414 -9.59 -19.08 4.55
C THR A 414 -10.22 -19.40 3.19
N SER A 415 -11.36 -20.08 3.16
CA SER A 415 -12.14 -20.37 1.95
C SER A 415 -13.61 -20.65 2.29
N GLU A 416 -14.50 -20.50 1.30
CA GLU A 416 -15.93 -20.79 1.40
C GLU A 416 -16.46 -21.13 -0.02
N PRO A 417 -17.43 -22.07 -0.18
CA PRO A 417 -18.04 -22.34 -1.47
C PRO A 417 -18.66 -21.09 -2.12
N GLY A 418 -18.41 -20.90 -3.42
CA GLY A 418 -18.89 -19.73 -4.17
C GLY A 418 -18.01 -18.48 -4.04
N MET A 419 -16.83 -18.59 -3.41
CA MET A 419 -15.82 -17.55 -3.33
C MET A 419 -14.53 -18.03 -4.01
N ASP A 420 -13.99 -17.24 -4.92
CA ASP A 420 -12.74 -17.53 -5.63
C ASP A 420 -11.56 -17.24 -4.68
N PRO A 421 -10.65 -18.21 -4.43
CA PRO A 421 -9.46 -17.97 -3.64
C PRO A 421 -8.40 -17.21 -4.47
N PRO A 422 -7.47 -16.48 -3.81
CA PRO A 422 -6.38 -15.81 -4.49
C PRO A 422 -5.39 -16.81 -5.11
N VAL A 423 -4.78 -16.45 -6.25
CA VAL A 423 -3.76 -17.30 -6.90
C VAL A 423 -2.41 -17.24 -6.20
N ALA A 424 -2.17 -16.21 -5.40
CA ALA A 424 -1.15 -16.19 -4.35
C ALA A 424 -1.54 -15.20 -3.26
N TYR A 425 -1.03 -15.45 -2.04
CA TYR A 425 -1.14 -14.52 -0.92
C TYR A 425 0.22 -14.35 -0.24
N PHE A 426 0.39 -13.25 0.50
CA PHE A 426 1.65 -12.89 1.13
C PHE A 426 1.51 -12.66 2.64
N THR A 427 2.32 -13.39 3.40
CA THR A 427 2.62 -13.09 4.81
C THR A 427 4.14 -13.21 5.00
N PRO A 428 4.83 -12.17 5.52
CA PRO A 428 4.32 -10.91 6.08
C PRO A 428 3.69 -9.98 5.02
N THR A 429 2.98 -8.94 5.49
CA THR A 429 2.38 -7.90 4.65
C THR A 429 3.43 -7.17 3.81
N LEU A 430 3.22 -7.19 2.51
CA LEU A 430 3.90 -6.41 1.48
C LEU A 430 3.19 -5.08 1.23
N ALA A 431 1.87 -5.02 1.39
CA ALA A 431 0.99 -3.95 0.93
C ALA A 431 1.21 -3.67 -0.58
N PRO A 432 0.75 -4.59 -1.47
CA PRO A 432 0.95 -4.49 -2.90
C PRO A 432 0.15 -3.32 -3.49
N SER A 433 0.69 -2.73 -4.55
CA SER A 433 0.16 -1.52 -5.17
C SER A 433 0.11 -1.70 -6.69
N GLY A 434 0.77 -0.86 -7.49
CA GLY A 434 0.77 -1.06 -8.95
C GLY A 434 1.35 -2.41 -9.34
N ILE A 435 0.62 -3.14 -10.20
CA ILE A 435 1.09 -4.37 -10.85
C ILE A 435 1.09 -4.18 -12.35
N ASN A 436 1.98 -4.87 -13.05
CA ASN A 436 2.12 -4.76 -14.50
C ASN A 436 2.84 -5.99 -15.05
N PHE A 437 2.34 -6.57 -16.13
CA PHE A 437 3.04 -7.65 -16.85
C PHE A 437 4.18 -7.08 -17.71
N ASP A 438 5.33 -7.75 -17.75
CA ASP A 438 6.38 -7.39 -18.71
C ASP A 438 5.93 -7.75 -20.15
N LEU A 439 5.78 -6.71 -20.99
CA LEU A 439 5.33 -6.86 -22.38
C LEU A 439 6.50 -6.92 -23.39
N ASN A 440 7.74 -6.72 -22.94
CA ASN A 440 8.90 -6.68 -23.81
C ASN A 440 9.21 -8.08 -24.36
N ARG A 441 9.07 -8.24 -25.68
CA ARG A 441 9.28 -9.52 -26.38
C ARG A 441 10.71 -10.07 -26.27
N ALA A 442 11.70 -9.21 -26.04
CA ALA A 442 13.10 -9.58 -25.86
C ALA A 442 13.50 -9.78 -24.39
N SER A 443 12.61 -9.50 -23.44
CA SER A 443 12.86 -9.71 -22.02
C SER A 443 12.73 -11.19 -21.65
N PRO A 444 13.66 -11.77 -20.87
CA PRO A 444 13.49 -13.10 -20.27
C PRO A 444 12.45 -13.09 -19.14
N TRP A 445 11.88 -11.92 -18.80
CA TRP A 445 10.76 -11.78 -17.90
C TRP A 445 9.41 -11.60 -18.60
N ARG A 446 9.35 -11.62 -19.94
CA ARG A 446 8.10 -11.49 -20.70
C ARG A 446 6.96 -12.34 -20.12
N ASN A 447 5.78 -11.74 -19.95
CA ASN A 447 4.58 -12.31 -19.32
C ASN A 447 4.71 -12.64 -17.82
N ASN A 448 5.80 -12.30 -17.14
CA ASN A 448 5.85 -12.30 -15.68
C ASN A 448 5.12 -11.07 -15.12
N LEU A 449 4.54 -11.22 -13.94
CA LEU A 449 3.89 -10.12 -13.24
C LEU A 449 4.91 -9.39 -12.34
N LEU A 450 5.04 -8.09 -12.51
CA LEU A 450 5.76 -7.22 -11.60
C LEU A 450 4.79 -6.68 -10.55
N VAL A 451 5.19 -6.67 -9.28
CA VAL A 451 4.37 -6.20 -8.16
C VAL A 451 5.14 -5.19 -7.33
N ALA A 452 4.65 -3.95 -7.25
CA ALA A 452 5.20 -2.91 -6.40
C ALA A 452 4.65 -3.03 -4.96
N ALA A 453 5.51 -3.12 -3.95
CA ALA A 453 5.13 -3.26 -2.54
C ALA A 453 5.48 -2.02 -1.69
N LEU A 454 4.47 -1.48 -1.01
CA LEU A 454 4.59 -0.27 -0.19
C LEU A 454 5.19 -0.54 1.19
N LEU A 455 4.65 -1.52 1.93
CA LEU A 455 5.15 -1.88 3.26
C LEU A 455 6.33 -2.83 3.15
N GLY A 456 6.37 -3.72 2.15
CA GLY A 456 7.53 -4.56 1.84
C GLY A 456 8.75 -3.74 1.41
N GLN A 457 8.54 -2.53 0.88
CA GLN A 457 9.57 -1.68 0.27
C GLN A 457 10.32 -2.39 -0.87
N GLU A 458 9.60 -3.26 -1.60
CA GLU A 458 10.19 -4.15 -2.60
C GLU A 458 9.48 -4.10 -3.95
N LEU A 459 10.22 -4.36 -5.03
CA LEU A 459 9.66 -4.70 -6.33
C LEU A 459 9.84 -6.20 -6.54
N LEU A 460 8.73 -6.92 -6.69
CA LEU A 460 8.74 -8.35 -6.96
C LEU A 460 8.57 -8.65 -8.45
N ARG A 461 9.18 -9.75 -8.88
CA ARG A 461 8.82 -10.47 -10.10
C ARG A 461 8.20 -11.81 -9.71
N LEU A 462 6.99 -12.07 -10.21
CA LEU A 462 6.31 -13.35 -10.09
C LEU A 462 6.33 -14.03 -11.46
N GLU A 463 6.87 -15.24 -11.51
CA GLU A 463 6.88 -16.03 -12.74
C GLU A 463 5.53 -16.71 -12.92
N VAL A 464 4.84 -16.37 -14.01
CA VAL A 464 3.47 -16.81 -14.27
C VAL A 464 3.46 -17.85 -15.39
N ARG A 465 2.72 -18.95 -15.18
CA ARG A 465 2.45 -19.97 -16.19
C ARG A 465 1.06 -20.55 -15.96
N ASP A 466 0.25 -20.61 -17.01
CA ASP A 466 -1.10 -21.22 -17.01
C ASP A 466 -2.01 -20.73 -15.86
N GLY A 467 -1.98 -19.42 -15.60
CA GLY A 467 -2.75 -18.78 -14.51
C GLY A 467 -2.20 -19.03 -13.09
N LYS A 468 -1.01 -19.62 -12.95
CA LYS A 468 -0.37 -19.94 -11.66
C LYS A 468 0.96 -19.21 -11.50
N ILE A 469 1.31 -18.90 -10.26
CA ILE A 469 2.62 -18.38 -9.90
C ILE A 469 3.55 -19.56 -9.60
N ILE A 470 4.62 -19.72 -10.38
CA ILE A 470 5.57 -20.83 -10.30
C ILE A 470 6.95 -20.41 -9.78
N GLY A 471 7.16 -19.11 -9.56
CA GLY A 471 8.39 -18.56 -9.00
C GLY A 471 8.19 -17.14 -8.47
N ARG A 472 8.98 -16.76 -7.47
CA ARG A 472 9.02 -15.41 -6.89
C ARG A 472 10.47 -14.97 -6.77
N GLU A 473 10.72 -13.73 -7.15
CA GLU A 473 12.01 -13.06 -7.00
C GLU A 473 11.77 -11.64 -6.48
N VAL A 474 12.54 -11.23 -5.47
CA VAL A 474 12.62 -9.83 -5.06
C VAL A 474 13.70 -9.19 -5.93
N LEU A 475 13.33 -8.24 -6.78
CA LEU A 475 14.28 -7.53 -7.64
C LEU A 475 15.11 -6.55 -6.83
N PHE A 476 14.47 -5.78 -5.95
CA PHE A 476 15.15 -4.93 -4.96
C PHE A 476 14.24 -4.70 -3.75
N ASN A 477 14.82 -4.39 -2.60
CA ASN A 477 14.09 -4.08 -1.36
C ASN A 477 14.76 -3.01 -0.46
N GLN A 478 15.76 -2.30 -0.98
CA GLN A 478 16.56 -1.32 -0.26
C GLN A 478 16.26 0.14 -0.64
N PHE A 479 15.43 0.40 -1.65
CA PHE A 479 15.18 1.76 -2.20
C PHE A 479 13.88 2.41 -1.70
N GLY A 480 13.29 1.88 -0.63
CA GLY A 480 12.06 2.42 -0.06
C GLY A 480 10.78 1.88 -0.70
N ARG A 481 9.67 2.58 -0.49
CA ARG A 481 8.31 2.12 -0.81
C ARG A 481 8.12 2.12 -2.33
N VAL A 482 7.74 0.99 -2.91
CA VAL A 482 7.45 0.90 -4.35
C VAL A 482 5.95 1.05 -4.55
N ARG A 483 5.53 1.93 -5.45
CA ARG A 483 4.12 2.35 -5.59
C ARG A 483 3.47 2.01 -6.93
N THR A 484 4.17 2.22 -8.04
CA THR A 484 3.64 1.87 -9.37
C THR A 484 4.78 1.41 -10.27
N VAL A 485 4.55 0.38 -11.06
CA VAL A 485 5.44 -0.11 -12.12
C VAL A 485 4.65 -0.17 -13.43
N VAL A 486 5.21 0.30 -14.54
CA VAL A 486 4.59 0.25 -15.88
C VAL A 486 5.63 -0.08 -16.96
N ASN A 487 5.17 -0.59 -18.11
CA ASN A 487 5.98 -0.65 -19.32
C ASN A 487 6.15 0.76 -19.92
N GLY A 488 7.36 1.09 -20.34
CA GLY A 488 7.64 2.24 -21.20
C GLY A 488 7.46 1.94 -22.69
N PRO A 489 7.30 2.97 -23.54
CA PRO A 489 7.18 2.81 -24.99
C PRO A 489 8.47 2.27 -25.64
N ASP A 490 9.59 2.30 -24.93
CA ASP A 490 10.87 1.71 -25.31
C ASP A 490 11.05 0.25 -24.82
N GLY A 491 10.02 -0.34 -24.21
CA GLY A 491 10.04 -1.71 -23.68
C GLY A 491 10.82 -1.86 -22.37
N ARG A 492 11.19 -0.78 -21.69
CA ARG A 492 11.79 -0.84 -20.34
C ARG A 492 10.72 -0.74 -19.26
N LEU A 493 11.06 -1.16 -18.04
CA LEU A 493 10.19 -0.97 -16.88
C LEU A 493 10.50 0.38 -16.21
N PHE A 494 9.47 1.17 -15.98
CA PHE A 494 9.52 2.40 -15.20
C PHE A 494 8.86 2.15 -13.84
N VAL A 495 9.41 2.71 -12.77
CA VAL A 495 8.96 2.46 -11.39
C VAL A 495 8.93 3.75 -10.58
N LEU A 496 7.82 3.99 -9.88
CA LEU A 496 7.70 5.06 -8.88
C LEU A 496 8.04 4.51 -7.48
N ILE A 497 9.02 5.14 -6.84
CA ILE A 497 9.44 4.85 -5.46
C ILE A 497 9.31 6.08 -4.56
N GLN A 498 9.16 5.84 -3.25
CA GLN A 498 8.98 6.85 -2.20
C GLN A 498 9.89 6.53 -1.01
N ASN A 499 10.40 7.52 -0.29
CA ASN A 499 11.21 7.26 0.90
C ASN A 499 10.41 6.46 1.96
N PRO A 500 11.09 5.63 2.78
CA PRO A 500 10.48 4.82 3.84
C PRO A 500 9.56 5.62 4.78
N THR A 501 8.50 4.95 5.23
CA THR A 501 7.62 5.40 6.32
C THR A 501 7.28 4.23 7.24
N GLY A 502 6.80 4.52 8.45
CA GLY A 502 6.40 3.54 9.46
C GLY A 502 7.49 3.24 10.49
N ALA A 503 7.45 2.03 11.05
CA ALA A 503 8.35 1.59 12.12
C ALA A 503 9.83 1.82 11.76
N GLY A 504 10.61 2.37 12.70
CA GLY A 504 12.03 2.69 12.52
C GLY A 504 12.33 3.97 11.73
N THR A 505 11.34 4.65 11.14
CA THR A 505 11.58 5.84 10.28
C THR A 505 11.30 7.19 10.95
N GLY A 506 10.63 7.19 12.11
CA GLY A 506 10.08 8.41 12.73
C GLY A 506 8.86 9.01 12.01
N LEU A 507 8.48 8.48 10.83
CA LEU A 507 7.37 8.95 10.02
C LEU A 507 6.16 8.02 10.10
N SER A 508 4.94 8.59 10.18
CA SER A 508 3.71 7.81 10.01
C SER A 508 3.67 7.14 8.63
N LEU A 509 3.04 5.96 8.49
CA LEU A 509 2.87 5.28 7.19
C LEU A 509 2.26 6.17 6.09
N SER A 510 1.48 7.16 6.53
CA SER A 510 0.79 8.19 5.73
C SER A 510 1.56 9.48 5.50
N ALA A 511 2.78 9.64 6.03
CA ALA A 511 3.54 10.88 5.88
C ALA A 511 3.79 11.20 4.40
N PRO A 512 3.75 12.47 3.99
CA PRO A 512 4.29 12.83 2.68
C PRO A 512 5.79 12.58 2.68
N THR A 513 6.31 11.96 1.63
CA THR A 513 7.74 11.68 1.50
C THR A 513 8.26 11.99 0.10
N PRO A 514 9.55 12.39 -0.03
CA PRO A 514 10.19 12.49 -1.33
C PRO A 514 10.09 11.16 -2.09
N GLY A 515 9.90 11.26 -3.39
CA GLY A 515 9.90 10.14 -4.32
C GLY A 515 10.61 10.47 -5.62
N MET A 516 10.77 9.45 -6.44
CA MET A 516 11.43 9.54 -7.72
C MET A 516 10.85 8.54 -8.72
N LEU A 517 11.01 8.86 -9.99
CA LEU A 517 10.80 7.94 -11.10
C LEU A 517 12.14 7.32 -11.47
N ILE A 518 12.21 5.99 -11.44
CA ILE A 518 13.36 5.22 -11.90
C ILE A 518 12.98 4.38 -13.13
N ARG A 519 14.00 4.00 -13.91
CA ARG A 519 13.91 3.08 -15.04
C ARG A 519 14.86 1.91 -14.81
N LEU A 520 14.43 0.71 -15.18
CA LEU A 520 15.24 -0.49 -15.13
C LEU A 520 15.83 -0.73 -16.53
N ASP A 521 17.14 -0.55 -16.65
CA ASP A 521 17.90 -0.69 -17.90
C ASP A 521 18.61 -2.06 -17.94
N PRO A 522 18.19 -3.01 -18.79
CA PRO A 522 18.82 -4.32 -18.88
C PRO A 522 20.33 -4.24 -19.13
N VAL A 523 21.12 -4.90 -18.29
CA VAL A 523 22.56 -5.07 -18.55
C VAL A 523 22.69 -6.14 -19.62
N ARG A 524 23.12 -5.73 -20.82
CA ARG A 524 23.49 -6.69 -21.86
C ARG A 524 24.66 -7.52 -21.35
N ALA A 525 24.53 -8.85 -21.40
CA ALA A 525 25.67 -9.73 -21.22
C ALA A 525 26.74 -9.35 -22.26
N VAL A 526 27.94 -9.05 -21.79
CA VAL A 526 29.10 -8.88 -22.69
C VAL A 526 29.36 -10.24 -23.32
N LYS A 527 29.15 -10.34 -24.64
CA LYS A 527 29.50 -11.55 -25.40
C LYS A 527 31.02 -11.66 -25.47
N GLY A 528 31.61 -12.37 -24.52
CA GLY A 528 33.01 -12.83 -24.56
C GLY A 528 34.07 -11.75 -24.35
N GLN A 529 34.86 -11.94 -23.30
CA GLN A 529 36.32 -11.90 -23.41
C GLN A 529 36.82 -13.29 -22.98
#